data_AF-A0A8I1U3Y4-F1
#
_entry.id   AF-A0A8I1U3Y4-F1
#
_cell.length_a   1.000
_cell.length_b   1.000
_cell.length_c   1.000
_cell.angle_alpha   90.00
_cell.angle_beta   90.00
_cell.angle_gamma   90.00
#
_symmetry.space_group_name_H-M   'P 1'
#
loop_
_entity.id
_entity.type
_entity.pdbx_description
1 polymer ?
#
loop_
_entity_poly.entity_id
_entity_poly.type
_entity_poly.pdbx_seq_one_letter_code
_entity_poly.pdbx_strand_id
1 'polypeptide(L)'
;MSTQIKSSKDFAALIDLVQNNPHDPYFKMKVMEVLPQIKAGAKNNPLALYHLAKIYSPQSSLYRKTIIEAAELGSTNALFDAYKLLSKSNQSNDQQQAKKYLAAIYQSKDSFIINCLNDYLRSDSLTNQITTKNENYSPRFFNTASESLEAMEFKQDYSPSEPSL
;
A
#
# COMPACT_ATOMS: atom_id res chain seq x y z
N MET A 1 16.10 -2.73 30.23
CA MET A 1 16.63 -3.93 29.55
C MET A 1 16.57 -3.68 28.06
N SER A 2 17.73 -3.55 27.38
CA SER A 2 17.79 -3.36 25.93
C SER A 2 17.44 -4.68 25.25
N THR A 3 16.28 -4.75 24.60
CA THR A 3 15.94 -5.87 23.72
C THR A 3 16.88 -5.86 22.53
N GLN A 4 17.98 -6.61 22.62
CA GLN A 4 18.84 -6.91 21.48
C GLN A 4 17.98 -7.63 20.42
N ILE A 5 17.72 -6.96 19.31
CA ILE A 5 17.14 -7.57 18.12
C ILE A 5 18.25 -8.35 17.43
N LYS A 6 18.19 -9.68 17.50
CA LYS A 6 19.25 -10.59 17.05
C LYS A 6 19.01 -11.13 15.65
N SER A 7 17.82 -10.91 15.08
CA SER A 7 17.43 -11.48 13.80
C SER A 7 16.47 -10.60 12.98
N SER A 8 16.41 -10.87 11.68
CA SER A 8 15.43 -10.29 10.75
C SER A 8 13.98 -10.55 11.21
N LYS A 9 13.73 -11.69 11.86
CA LYS A 9 12.41 -12.07 12.39
C LYS A 9 12.00 -11.21 13.59
N ASP A 10 12.92 -10.93 14.50
CA ASP A 10 12.66 -10.06 15.65
C ASP A 10 12.34 -8.62 15.19
N PHE A 11 13.02 -8.18 14.13
CA PHE A 11 12.73 -6.89 13.50
C PHE A 11 11.37 -6.87 12.78
N ALA A 12 11.00 -7.95 12.10
CA ALA A 12 9.67 -8.10 11.50
C ALA A 12 8.57 -7.93 12.55
N ALA A 13 8.69 -8.64 13.67
CA ALA A 13 7.74 -8.53 14.78
C ALA A 13 7.67 -7.10 15.35
N LEU A 14 8.81 -6.40 15.44
CA LEU A 14 8.83 -5.02 15.88
C LEU A 14 8.14 -4.07 14.88
N ILE A 15 8.33 -4.29 13.57
CA ILE A 15 7.63 -3.52 12.53
C ILE A 15 6.13 -3.76 12.62
N ASP A 16 5.68 -5.01 12.77
CA ASP A 16 4.27 -5.34 12.91
C ASP A 16 3.66 -4.65 14.14
N LEU A 17 4.39 -4.58 15.25
CA LEU A 17 3.97 -3.84 16.45
C LEU A 17 3.83 -2.33 16.19
N VAL A 18 4.76 -1.71 15.45
CA VAL A 18 4.66 -0.29 15.06
C VAL A 18 3.48 -0.05 14.12
N GLN A 19 3.24 -0.94 13.17
CA GLN A 19 2.12 -0.80 12.23
C GLN A 19 0.76 -0.94 12.92
N ASN A 20 0.68 -1.82 13.92
CA ASN A 20 -0.53 -1.99 14.74
C ASN A 20 -0.69 -0.89 15.81
N ASN A 21 0.41 -0.25 16.23
CA ASN A 21 0.41 0.82 17.24
C ASN A 21 1.16 2.07 16.73
N PRO A 22 0.67 2.74 15.68
CA PRO A 22 1.41 3.80 14.98
C PRO A 22 1.58 5.08 15.81
N HIS A 23 0.86 5.22 16.92
CA HIS A 23 0.96 6.38 17.81
C HIS A 23 1.84 6.12 19.03
N ASP A 24 2.29 4.89 19.25
CA ASP A 24 3.15 4.57 20.38
C ASP A 24 4.61 4.96 20.09
N PRO A 25 5.16 5.97 20.78
CA PRO A 25 6.53 6.42 20.56
C PRO A 25 7.57 5.37 20.97
N TYR A 26 7.25 4.45 21.89
CA TYR A 26 8.18 3.43 22.36
C TYR A 26 8.60 2.49 21.24
N PHE A 27 7.64 1.99 20.45
CA PHE A 27 7.95 1.09 19.35
C PHE A 27 8.67 1.80 18.21
N LYS A 28 8.34 3.07 17.94
CA LYS A 28 9.08 3.89 16.97
C LYS A 28 10.54 4.08 17.37
N MET A 29 10.81 4.38 18.64
CA MET A 29 12.17 4.51 19.15
C MET A 29 12.95 3.21 18.99
N LYS A 30 12.36 2.07 19.37
CA LYS A 30 13.00 0.76 19.17
C LYS A 30 13.34 0.48 17.72
N VAL A 31 12.46 0.83 16.77
CA VAL A 31 12.76 0.64 15.34
C VAL A 31 13.95 1.51 14.94
N MET A 32 14.00 2.77 15.37
CA MET A 32 15.12 3.67 15.08
C MET A 32 16.45 3.18 15.67
N GLU A 33 16.44 2.56 16.85
CA GLU A 33 17.64 2.00 17.48
C GLU A 33 18.26 0.85 16.67
N VAL A 34 17.42 -0.04 16.12
CA VAL A 34 17.88 -1.26 15.42
C VAL A 34 18.02 -1.07 13.91
N LEU A 35 17.45 0.01 13.35
CA LEU A 35 17.47 0.30 11.93
C LEU A 35 18.89 0.33 11.32
N PRO A 36 19.92 0.90 11.95
CA PRO A 36 21.28 0.88 11.38
C PRO A 36 21.83 -0.54 11.22
N GLN A 37 21.54 -1.42 12.18
CA GLN A 37 22.00 -2.82 12.16
C GLN A 37 21.31 -3.60 11.04
N ILE A 38 20.00 -3.43 10.90
CA ILE A 38 19.25 -4.06 9.81
C ILE A 38 19.70 -3.50 8.46
N LYS A 39 19.89 -2.19 8.31
CA LYS A 39 20.42 -1.60 7.06
C LYS A 39 21.79 -2.17 6.68
N ALA A 40 22.67 -2.40 7.66
CA ALA A 40 23.97 -3.02 7.42
C ALA A 40 23.83 -4.48 6.98
N GLY A 41 22.96 -5.26 7.64
CA GLY A 41 22.72 -6.67 7.31
C GLY A 41 21.84 -6.91 6.08
N ALA A 42 21.06 -5.93 5.65
CA ALA A 42 20.09 -6.06 4.57
C ALA A 42 20.75 -6.14 3.19
N LYS A 43 21.94 -5.55 2.98
CA LYS A 43 22.60 -5.46 1.66
C LYS A 43 22.59 -6.76 0.85
N ASN A 44 22.74 -7.91 1.50
CA ASN A 44 22.77 -9.22 0.86
C ASN A 44 21.71 -10.20 1.42
N ASN A 45 20.77 -9.71 2.23
CA ASN A 45 19.72 -10.54 2.82
C ASN A 45 18.35 -10.10 2.29
N PRO A 46 17.75 -10.85 1.35
CA PRO A 46 16.51 -10.44 0.68
C PRO A 46 15.33 -10.33 1.65
N LEU A 47 15.29 -11.13 2.71
CA LEU A 47 14.25 -11.05 3.73
C LEU A 47 14.44 -9.82 4.62
N ALA A 48 15.67 -9.47 4.97
CA ALA A 48 15.95 -8.25 5.75
C ALA A 48 15.66 -6.97 4.93
N LEU A 49 15.95 -6.96 3.62
CA LEU A 49 15.51 -5.87 2.72
C LEU A 49 13.99 -5.78 2.65
N TYR A 50 13.31 -6.91 2.56
CA TYR A 50 11.85 -6.94 2.58
C TYR A 50 11.29 -6.29 3.85
N HIS A 51 11.79 -6.66 5.03
CA HIS A 51 11.35 -6.03 6.29
C HIS A 51 11.77 -4.56 6.37
N LEU A 52 12.96 -4.19 5.89
CA LEU A 52 13.37 -2.78 5.81
C LEU A 52 12.38 -1.95 4.99
N ALA A 53 11.88 -2.50 3.88
CA ALA A 53 10.90 -1.81 3.05
C ALA A 53 9.62 -1.48 3.83
N LYS A 54 9.20 -2.33 4.79
CA LYS A 54 7.97 -2.15 5.57
C LYS A 54 7.99 -0.97 6.55
N ILE A 55 9.13 -0.33 6.74
CA ILE A 55 9.24 0.94 7.47
C ILE A 55 8.80 2.12 6.60
N TYR A 56 9.03 2.04 5.30
CA TYR A 56 8.68 3.12 4.39
C TYR A 56 7.17 3.11 4.10
N SER A 57 6.61 4.30 3.85
CA SER A 57 5.23 4.42 3.40
C SER A 57 5.03 3.63 2.10
N PRO A 58 3.94 2.85 1.94
CA PRO A 58 3.68 2.07 0.73
C PRO A 58 3.65 2.89 -0.57
N GLN A 59 3.37 4.19 -0.48
CA GLN A 59 3.34 5.12 -1.61
C GLN A 59 4.69 5.76 -1.93
N SER A 60 5.72 5.52 -1.10
CA SER A 60 7.03 6.13 -1.28
C SER A 60 7.84 5.43 -2.37
N SER A 61 8.66 6.20 -3.08
CA SER A 61 9.64 5.66 -4.03
C SER A 61 10.65 4.73 -3.37
N LEU A 62 11.00 4.98 -2.10
CA LEU A 62 11.87 4.13 -1.29
C LEU A 62 11.24 2.74 -1.06
N TYR A 63 9.96 2.68 -0.69
CA TYR A 63 9.24 1.40 -0.57
C TYR A 63 9.32 0.60 -1.86
N ARG A 64 8.95 1.23 -2.99
CA ARG A 64 8.99 0.60 -4.31
C ARG A 64 10.38 0.06 -4.62
N LYS A 65 11.42 0.88 -4.48
CA LYS A 65 12.80 0.50 -4.79
C LYS A 65 13.26 -0.66 -3.93
N THR A 66 13.06 -0.59 -2.61
CA THR A 66 13.54 -1.64 -1.68
C THR A 66 12.76 -2.95 -1.85
N ILE A 67 11.46 -2.92 -2.15
CA ILE A 67 10.69 -4.13 -2.49
C ILE A 67 11.21 -4.78 -3.77
N ILE A 68 11.46 -3.99 -4.82
CA ILE A 68 12.00 -4.49 -6.09
C ILE A 68 13.39 -5.13 -5.87
N GLU A 69 14.27 -4.46 -5.13
CA GLU A 69 15.61 -4.99 -4.80
C GLU A 69 15.53 -6.30 -4.01
N ALA A 70 14.65 -6.37 -2.99
CA ALA A 70 14.42 -7.60 -2.23
C ALA A 70 13.87 -8.74 -3.10
N ALA A 71 13.03 -8.41 -4.09
CA ALA A 71 12.46 -9.38 -5.02
C ALA A 71 13.51 -9.91 -6.02
N GLU A 72 14.37 -9.03 -6.54
CA GLU A 72 15.49 -9.39 -7.41
C GLU A 72 16.51 -10.30 -6.71
N LEU A 73 16.68 -10.13 -5.39
CA LEU A 73 17.51 -11.01 -4.56
C LEU A 73 16.78 -12.29 -4.11
N GLY A 74 15.53 -12.51 -4.53
CA GLY A 74 14.82 -13.78 -4.36
C GLY A 74 13.94 -13.93 -3.11
N SER A 75 13.57 -12.85 -2.42
CA SER A 75 12.56 -12.94 -1.36
C SER A 75 11.19 -13.22 -1.97
N THR A 76 10.60 -14.39 -1.66
CA THR A 76 9.24 -14.77 -2.13
C THR A 76 8.18 -13.79 -1.65
N ASN A 77 8.30 -13.30 -0.41
CA ASN A 77 7.46 -12.23 0.14
C ASN A 77 7.56 -10.95 -0.70
N ALA A 78 8.78 -10.56 -1.08
CA ALA A 78 9.02 -9.37 -1.89
C ALA A 78 8.55 -9.55 -3.33
N LEU A 79 8.72 -10.74 -3.92
CA LEU A 79 8.21 -11.06 -5.25
C LEU A 79 6.70 -10.85 -5.33
N PHE A 80 5.95 -11.29 -4.33
CA PHE A 80 4.50 -11.07 -4.27
C PHE A 80 4.11 -9.60 -4.13
N ASP A 81 4.78 -8.85 -3.24
CA ASP A 81 4.51 -7.42 -3.07
C ASP A 81 4.92 -6.60 -4.30
N ALA A 82 6.03 -6.95 -4.95
CA ALA A 82 6.48 -6.34 -6.19
C ALA A 82 5.50 -6.63 -7.34
N TYR A 83 4.98 -7.86 -7.43
CA TYR A 83 3.93 -8.21 -8.39
C TYR A 83 2.71 -7.30 -8.23
N LYS A 84 2.16 -7.18 -7.01
CA LYS A 84 0.99 -6.33 -6.74
C LYS A 84 1.22 -4.86 -7.09
N LEU A 85 2.43 -4.36 -6.85
CA LEU A 85 2.80 -2.98 -7.13
C LEU A 85 2.84 -2.73 -8.65
N LEU A 86 3.50 -3.63 -9.39
CA LEU A 86 3.76 -3.45 -10.82
C LEU A 86 2.57 -3.86 -11.70
N SER A 87 1.73 -4.81 -11.26
CA SER A 87 0.57 -5.28 -12.03
C SER A 87 -0.50 -4.19 -12.22
N LYS A 88 -0.53 -3.19 -11.35
CA LYS A 88 -1.45 -2.04 -11.42
C LYS A 88 -0.89 -0.87 -12.23
N SER A 89 0.35 -0.96 -12.69
CA SER A 89 0.99 0.10 -13.47
C SER A 89 0.51 0.10 -14.92
N ASN A 90 0.36 1.30 -15.49
CA ASN A 90 0.08 1.48 -16.92
C ASN A 90 1.35 1.39 -17.79
N GLN A 91 2.53 1.24 -17.18
CA GLN A 91 3.79 1.15 -17.91
C GLN A 91 4.04 -0.28 -18.40
N SER A 92 4.28 -0.43 -19.71
CA SER A 92 4.55 -1.74 -20.32
C SER A 92 5.72 -2.49 -19.66
N ASN A 93 6.79 -1.77 -19.30
CA ASN A 93 7.94 -2.38 -18.61
C ASN A 93 7.56 -2.96 -17.24
N ASP A 94 6.75 -2.24 -16.46
CA ASP A 94 6.27 -2.71 -15.17
C ASP A 94 5.40 -3.97 -15.32
N GLN A 95 4.53 -4.00 -16.32
CA GLN A 95 3.70 -5.17 -16.62
C GLN A 95 4.53 -6.39 -17.05
N GLN A 96 5.57 -6.19 -17.86
CA GLN A 96 6.49 -7.26 -18.23
C GLN A 96 7.26 -7.79 -17.01
N GLN A 97 7.71 -6.89 -16.14
CA GLN A 97 8.42 -7.28 -14.91
C GLN A 97 7.48 -8.01 -13.93
N ALA A 98 6.22 -7.57 -13.80
CA ALA A 98 5.21 -8.25 -13.01
C ALA A 98 5.00 -9.71 -13.47
N LYS A 99 4.96 -9.95 -14.79
CA LYS A 99 4.87 -11.32 -15.34
C LYS A 99 6.07 -12.19 -14.97
N LYS A 100 7.27 -11.62 -14.96
CA LYS A 100 8.48 -12.34 -14.52
C LYS A 100 8.40 -12.71 -13.04
N TYR A 101 7.97 -11.78 -12.17
CA TYR A 101 7.79 -12.07 -10.76
C TYR A 101 6.69 -13.11 -10.50
N LEU A 102 5.60 -13.07 -11.26
CA LEU A 102 4.55 -14.08 -11.21
C LEU A 102 5.13 -15.48 -11.48
N ALA A 103 5.93 -15.63 -12.54
CA ALA A 103 6.59 -16.89 -12.86
C ALA A 103 7.56 -17.33 -11.74
N ALA A 104 8.35 -16.41 -11.19
CA ALA A 104 9.28 -16.69 -10.10
C ALA A 104 8.56 -17.16 -8.81
N ILE A 105 7.39 -16.59 -8.49
CA ILE A 105 6.57 -17.04 -7.35
C ILE A 105 6.18 -18.50 -7.51
N TYR A 106 5.64 -18.89 -8.67
CA TYR A 106 5.28 -20.30 -8.91
C TYR A 106 6.50 -21.23 -8.90
N GLN A 107 7.64 -20.77 -9.41
CA GLN A 107 8.89 -21.55 -9.39
C GLN A 107 9.46 -21.74 -7.99
N SER A 108 9.19 -20.81 -7.06
CA SER A 108 9.72 -20.86 -5.69
C SER A 108 9.19 -22.04 -4.86
N LYS A 109 8.04 -22.62 -5.25
CA LYS A 109 7.30 -23.67 -4.50
C LYS A 109 6.90 -23.27 -3.08
N ASP A 110 6.93 -21.97 -2.76
CA ASP A 110 6.42 -21.43 -1.50
C ASP A 110 4.89 -21.48 -1.51
N SER A 111 4.34 -22.58 -0.98
CA SER A 111 2.90 -22.84 -1.01
C SER A 111 2.07 -21.74 -0.33
N PHE A 112 2.62 -21.10 0.71
CA PHE A 112 1.94 -20.01 1.39
C PHE A 112 1.80 -18.80 0.46
N ILE A 113 2.90 -18.37 -0.17
CA ILE A 113 2.89 -17.22 -1.09
C ILE A 113 2.09 -17.52 -2.36
N ILE A 114 2.16 -18.75 -2.88
CA ILE A 114 1.33 -19.17 -4.01
C ILE A 114 -0.16 -19.07 -3.67
N ASN A 115 -0.57 -19.49 -2.46
CA ASN A 115 -1.96 -19.36 -2.02
C ASN A 115 -2.39 -17.89 -1.88
N CYS A 116 -1.57 -17.04 -1.25
CA CYS A 116 -1.84 -15.60 -1.16
C CYS A 116 -1.98 -14.95 -2.54
N LEU A 117 -1.15 -15.34 -3.50
CA LEU A 117 -1.24 -14.87 -4.89
C LEU A 117 -2.55 -15.32 -5.55
N ASN A 118 -2.93 -16.60 -5.42
CA ASN A 118 -4.17 -17.12 -5.98
C ASN A 118 -5.40 -16.40 -5.42
N ASP A 119 -5.42 -16.15 -4.11
CA ASP A 119 -6.52 -15.42 -3.47
C ASP A 119 -6.58 -13.96 -3.93
N TYR A 120 -5.42 -13.31 -4.09
CA TYR A 120 -5.33 -11.98 -4.66
C TYR A 120 -5.90 -11.93 -6.10
N LEU A 121 -5.48 -12.86 -6.97
CA LEU A 121 -5.95 -12.92 -8.36
C LEU A 121 -7.46 -13.19 -8.47
N ARG A 122 -8.00 -14.05 -7.60
CA ARG A 122 -9.45 -14.29 -7.51
C ARG A 122 -10.18 -13.01 -7.10
N SER A 123 -9.69 -12.31 -6.09
CA SER A 123 -10.32 -11.06 -5.64
C SER A 123 -10.31 -9.97 -6.72
N ASP A 124 -9.22 -9.82 -7.46
CA ASP A 124 -9.09 -8.84 -8.53
C ASP A 124 -10.01 -9.17 -9.73
N SER A 125 -10.15 -10.46 -10.05
CA SER A 125 -11.12 -10.94 -11.04
C SER A 125 -12.57 -10.66 -10.64
N LEU A 126 -12.91 -10.86 -9.36
CA LEU A 126 -14.25 -10.57 -8.83
C LEU A 126 -14.56 -9.08 -8.83
N THR A 127 -13.60 -8.22 -8.46
CA THR A 127 -13.77 -6.77 -8.54
C THR A 127 -13.96 -6.30 -9.98
N ASN A 128 -13.19 -6.84 -10.93
CA ASN A 128 -13.37 -6.50 -12.36
C ASN A 128 -14.72 -6.97 -12.91
N GLN A 129 -15.27 -8.08 -12.41
CA GLN A 129 -16.63 -8.53 -12.74
C GLN A 129 -17.73 -7.67 -12.12
N ILE A 130 -17.50 -7.06 -10.95
CA ILE A 130 -18.43 -6.12 -10.33
C ILE A 130 -18.40 -4.77 -11.05
N THR A 131 -17.22 -4.23 -11.38
CA THR A 131 -17.11 -2.93 -12.06
C THR A 131 -17.70 -2.98 -13.48
N THR A 132 -17.59 -4.12 -14.17
CA THR A 132 -18.21 -4.32 -15.50
C THR A 132 -19.72 -4.55 -15.45
N LYS A 133 -20.30 -4.89 -14.29
CA LYS A 133 -21.75 -5.00 -14.07
C LYS A 133 -22.37 -3.78 -13.38
N ASN A 134 -21.54 -2.91 -12.80
CA ASN A 134 -21.95 -1.69 -12.10
C ASN A 134 -21.39 -0.43 -12.78
N GLU A 135 -21.72 -0.21 -14.06
CA GLU A 135 -21.62 1.13 -14.66
C GLU A 135 -22.58 2.16 -14.00
N ASN A 136 -23.31 1.78 -12.93
CA ASN A 136 -24.23 2.65 -12.20
C ASN A 136 -24.04 2.66 -10.67
N TYR A 137 -22.85 2.37 -10.14
CA TYR A 137 -22.60 2.59 -8.71
C TYR A 137 -21.23 3.21 -8.42
N SER A 138 -21.25 4.47 -7.99
CA SER A 138 -20.10 5.24 -7.53
C SER A 138 -19.99 5.14 -6.00
N PRO A 139 -18.97 4.47 -5.43
CA PRO A 139 -18.69 4.59 -4.01
C PRO A 139 -17.76 5.79 -3.82
N ARG A 140 -18.37 6.95 -3.52
CA ARG A 140 -17.64 8.14 -3.05
C ARG A 140 -17.06 7.83 -1.66
N PHE A 141 -15.74 7.70 -1.56
CA PHE A 141 -15.08 7.74 -0.25
C PHE A 141 -13.85 8.64 -0.15
N PHE A 142 -13.56 9.47 -1.16
CA PHE A 142 -12.83 10.74 -0.97
C PHE A 142 -13.17 11.67 -2.13
N ASN A 143 -14.05 12.65 -1.91
CA ASN A 143 -14.17 13.82 -2.78
C ASN A 143 -14.23 15.06 -1.89
N THR A 144 -13.06 15.63 -1.62
CA THR A 144 -12.96 17.01 -1.12
C THR A 144 -12.34 17.84 -2.22
N ALA A 145 -13.19 18.43 -3.04
CA ALA A 145 -12.93 19.72 -3.65
C ALA A 145 -14.27 20.36 -4.03
N SER A 146 -14.35 21.67 -3.84
CA SER A 146 -15.39 22.60 -4.33
C SER A 146 -16.59 22.86 -3.42
N GLU A 147 -16.35 23.53 -2.28
CA GLU A 147 -17.27 24.62 -1.90
C GLU A 147 -16.93 25.81 -2.81
N SER A 148 -17.50 25.81 -4.00
CA SER A 148 -17.64 26.98 -4.86
C SER A 148 -18.75 26.69 -5.85
N LEU A 149 -19.97 27.10 -5.53
CA LEU A 149 -21.01 27.38 -6.52
C LEU A 149 -21.91 28.48 -5.95
N GLU A 150 -21.55 29.69 -6.32
CA GLU A 150 -22.46 30.82 -6.49
C GLU A 150 -23.72 30.42 -7.29
N ALA A 151 -24.81 31.10 -6.95
CA ALA A 151 -25.90 31.52 -7.84
C ALA A 151 -26.86 30.47 -8.42
N MET A 152 -28.07 30.44 -7.85
CA MET A 152 -29.37 30.49 -8.57
C MET A 152 -30.44 30.77 -7.51
N GLU A 153 -30.83 32.02 -7.28
CA GLU A 153 -31.83 32.76 -8.06
C GLU A 153 -33.17 32.01 -8.14
N PHE A 154 -34.05 32.27 -7.16
CA PHE A 154 -35.48 31.98 -7.26
C PHE A 154 -36.23 33.30 -7.05
N LYS A 155 -36.76 33.86 -8.14
CA LYS A 155 -37.78 34.91 -8.12
C LYS A 155 -39.10 34.30 -7.64
N GLN A 156 -39.82 34.98 -6.76
CA GLN A 156 -41.17 35.48 -7.05
C GLN A 156 -41.75 36.30 -5.89
N ASP A 157 -42.04 37.56 -6.20
CA ASP A 157 -43.25 38.34 -5.91
C ASP A 157 -43.95 38.15 -4.56
N TYR A 158 -43.77 39.13 -3.67
CA TYR A 158 -44.87 39.64 -2.85
C TYR A 158 -44.62 41.09 -2.41
N SER A 159 -45.38 42.02 -3.01
CA SER A 159 -45.66 43.35 -2.45
C SER A 159 -46.78 43.20 -1.41
N PRO A 160 -46.75 43.92 -0.29
CA PRO A 160 -47.75 44.98 -0.18
C PRO A 160 -47.31 46.23 0.62
N SER A 161 -47.62 47.38 0.01
CA SER A 161 -48.18 48.61 0.60
C SER A 161 -47.50 49.30 1.80
N GLU A 162 -47.11 50.56 1.55
CA GLU A 162 -47.02 51.63 2.56
C GLU A 162 -48.26 51.71 3.46
N PRO A 163 -48.11 52.30 4.65
CA PRO A 163 -48.84 53.54 4.83
C PRO A 163 -47.99 54.68 5.38
N SER A 164 -48.33 55.86 4.90
CA SER A 164 -47.91 57.18 5.35
C SER A 164 -48.35 57.46 6.79
N LEU A 165 -47.49 58.17 7.54
CA LEU A 165 -47.81 59.34 8.37
C LEU A 165 -46.53 60.02 8.85
#